data_AF-W8T227-F1
#
_entry.id   AF-W8T227-F1
#
_cell.length_a   1.000
_cell.length_b   1.000
_cell.length_c   1.000
_cell.angle_alpha   90.00
_cell.angle_beta   90.00
_cell.angle_gamma   90.00
#
_symmetry.space_group_name_H-M   'P 1'
#
loop_
_entity.id
_entity.type
_entity.pdbx_description
1 polymer ?
#
loop_
_entity_poly.entity_id
_entity_poly.type
_entity_poly.pdbx_seq_one_letter_code
_entity_poly.pdbx_strand_id
1 'polypeptide(L)' 'MKERKLKISYAPGANHKEEIPRIVLQGKWLKELGFEVGEHVTINYSNENIVVSKNKDLIQSTN' A
#
# COMPACT_ATOMS: atom_id res chain seq x y z
N MET A 1 18.14 4.81 4.93
CA MET A 1 16.99 4.34 4.12
C MET A 1 16.67 2.91 4.57
N LYS A 2 15.42 2.59 4.92
CA LYS A 2 15.03 1.21 5.26
C LYS A 2 14.42 0.56 4.02
N GLU A 3 15.03 -0.51 3.53
CA GLU A 3 14.52 -1.29 2.39
C GLU A 3 13.90 -2.60 2.88
N ARG A 4 12.78 -3.01 2.30
CA ARG A 4 12.19 -4.33 2.52
C ARG A 4 11.86 -4.96 1.16
N LYS A 5 12.43 -6.13 0.90
CA LYS A 5 12.13 -6.93 -0.29
C LYS A 5 10.90 -7.78 0.00
N LEU A 6 9.87 -7.61 -0.82
CA LEU A 6 8.63 -8.36 -0.73
C LEU A 6 8.52 -9.32 -1.91
N LYS A 7 7.96 -10.50 -1.65
CA LYS A 7 7.65 -11.46 -2.70
C LYS A 7 6.22 -11.19 -3.20
N ILE A 8 6.05 -11.15 -4.51
CA ILE A 8 4.72 -11.17 -5.12
C ILE A 8 4.13 -12.56 -4.86
N SER A 9 2.95 -12.61 -4.25
CA SER A 9 2.18 -13.82 -4.04
C SER A 9 0.94 -13.81 -4.93
N TYR A 10 0.21 -14.92 -4.97
CA TYR A 10 -1.14 -14.93 -5.52
C TYR A 10 -2.16 -14.58 -4.42
N ALA A 11 -3.33 -14.09 -4.80
CA ALA A 11 -4.47 -13.94 -3.89
C ALA A 11 -5.28 -15.25 -3.87
N PRO A 12 -5.34 -16.01 -2.77
CA PRO A 12 -6.23 -17.16 -2.69
C PRO A 12 -7.66 -16.67 -2.47
N GLY A 13 -8.50 -16.80 -3.49
CA GLY A 13 -9.92 -16.45 -3.47
C GLY A 13 -10.73 -17.45 -4.29
N ALA A 14 -11.65 -18.14 -3.61
CA ALA A 14 -12.48 -19.21 -4.15
C ALA A 14 -13.15 -18.81 -5.48
N ASN A 15 -12.99 -19.65 -6.50
CA ASN A 15 -13.60 -19.59 -7.84
C ASN A 15 -12.91 -18.74 -8.92
N HIS A 16 -11.81 -18.06 -8.65
CA HIS A 16 -11.04 -17.42 -9.72
C HIS A 16 -9.96 -18.37 -10.24
N LYS A 17 -10.08 -18.80 -11.51
CA LYS A 17 -9.06 -19.60 -12.22
C LYS A 17 -7.77 -18.83 -12.52
N GLU A 18 -7.75 -17.53 -12.24
CA GLU A 18 -6.67 -16.63 -12.61
C GLU A 18 -5.78 -16.29 -11.40
N GLU A 19 -4.48 -16.51 -11.56
CA GLU A 19 -3.45 -16.15 -10.59
C GLU A 19 -3.19 -14.64 -10.63
N ILE A 20 -4.03 -13.87 -9.95
CA ILE A 20 -3.87 -12.41 -9.87
C ILE A 20 -2.67 -12.08 -8.95
N PRO A 21 -1.70 -11.26 -9.42
CA PRO A 21 -0.55 -10.88 -8.61
C PRO A 21 -0.97 -10.00 -7.42
N ARG A 22 -0.44 -10.32 -6.24
CA ARG A 22 -0.70 -9.64 -4.98
C ARG A 22 0.60 -9.27 -4.29
N ILE A 23 0.72 -8.02 -3.88
CA ILE A 23 1.79 -7.54 -3.00
C ILE A 23 1.19 -7.37 -1.59
N VAL A 24 1.79 -8.02 -0.60
CA VAL A 24 1.34 -7.94 0.80
C VAL A 24 2.23 -6.97 1.58
N LEU A 25 1.71 -5.76 1.81
CA LEU A 25 2.33 -4.77 2.69
C LEU A 25 1.79 -4.96 4.11
N GLN A 26 2.54 -5.67 4.96
CA GLN A 26 2.15 -5.91 6.36
C GLN A 26 3.34 -5.83 7.32
N GLY A 27 3.06 -5.49 8.58
CA GLY A 27 4.01 -5.57 9.69
C GLY A 27 4.05 -4.32 10.56
N LYS A 28 4.68 -4.45 11.74
CA LYS A 28 4.80 -3.36 12.74
C LYS A 28 5.44 -2.08 12.19
N TRP A 29 6.31 -2.23 11.19
CA TRP A 29 6.99 -1.11 10.53
C TRP A 29 6.03 -0.15 9.81
N LEU A 30 4.86 -0.62 9.33
CA LEU A 30 3.85 0.28 8.75
C LEU A 30 3.26 1.19 9.84
N LYS A 31 2.98 0.61 11.02
CA LYS A 31 2.52 1.37 12.19
C LYS A 31 3.59 2.36 12.67
N GLU A 32 4.86 1.98 12.66
CA GLU A 32 5.98 2.88 12.99
C GLU A 32 6.10 4.07 12.00
N LEU A 33 5.71 3.88 10.74
CA LEU A 33 5.60 4.95 9.75
C LEU A 33 4.30 5.77 9.90
N GLY A 34 3.45 5.39 10.86
CA GLY A 34 2.17 6.02 11.18
C GLY A 34 1.06 5.68 10.18
N PHE A 35 1.13 4.56 9.47
CA PHE A 35 -0.05 4.03 8.77
C PHE A 35 -0.90 3.27 9.77
N GLU A 36 -2.15 3.70 9.93
CA GLU A 36 -3.09 3.07 10.85
C GLU A 36 -4.18 2.27 10.13
N VAL A 37 -4.76 1.30 10.85
CA VAL A 37 -5.86 0.49 10.34
C VAL A 37 -7.10 1.37 10.25
N GLY A 38 -7.71 1.42 9.07
CA GLY A 38 -8.88 2.27 8.78
C GLY A 38 -8.52 3.58 8.08
N GLU A 39 -7.23 3.92 7.95
CA GLU A 39 -6.80 5.04 7.12
C GLU A 39 -6.84 4.71 5.63
N HIS A 40 -7.05 5.76 4.83
CA HIS A 40 -6.96 5.67 3.38
C HIS A 40 -5.56 6.08 2.92
N VAL A 41 -5.08 5.41 1.88
CA VAL A 41 -3.82 5.72 1.22
C VAL A 41 -4.06 6.01 -0.25
N THR A 42 -3.22 6.86 -0.82
CA THR A 42 -3.17 7.14 -2.25
C THR A 42 -2.10 6.26 -2.88
N ILE A 43 -2.47 5.52 -3.92
CA ILE A 43 -1.56 4.70 -4.71
C ILE A 43 -1.35 5.38 -6.07
N ASN A 44 -0.12 5.81 -6.33
CA ASN A 44 0.29 6.26 -7.66
C ASN A 44 1.17 5.17 -8.27
N TYR A 45 0.92 4.80 -9.53
CA TYR A 45 1.67 3.74 -10.20
C TYR A 45 2.06 4.16 -11.61
N SER A 46 3.16 3.59 -12.08
CA SER A 46 3.74 3.73 -13.42
C SER A 46 4.31 2.38 -13.85
N ASN A 47 4.85 2.27 -15.06
CA ASN A 47 5.41 1.01 -15.57
C ASN A 47 6.51 0.43 -14.66
N GLU A 48 7.30 1.28 -14.00
CA GLU A 48 8.46 0.84 -13.21
C GLU A 48 8.21 0.84 -11.70
N ASN A 49 7.27 1.66 -11.21
CA ASN A 49 7.17 1.96 -9.78
C ASN A 49 5.74 2.12 -9.30
N ILE A 50 5.50 1.69 -8.06
CA ILE A 50 4.29 1.95 -7.27
C ILE A 50 4.70 2.76 -6.04
N VAL A 51 4.06 3.91 -5.84
CA VAL A 51 4.27 4.81 -4.71
C VAL A 51 3.02 4.86 -3.85
N VAL A 52 3.16 4.45 -2.59
CA VAL A 52 2.11 4.52 -1.56
C VAL A 52 2.32 5.77 -0.72
N SER A 53 1.35 6.67 -0.71
CA SER A 53 1.35 7.88 0.11
C SER A 53 0.16 7.87 1.05
N LYS A 54 0.33 8.41 2.26
CA LYS A 54 -0.81 8.71 3.13
C LYS A 54 -1.70 9.73 2.43
N ASN A 55 -3.01 9.58 2.59
CA ASN A 55 -3.91 10.62 2.14
C ASN A 55 -3.60 11.88 2.96
N LYS A 56 -3.02 12.90 2.32
CA LYS A 56 -2.93 14.21 2.95
C LYS A 56 -4.31 14.79 2.81
N ASP A 57 -5.11 14.72 3.87
CA ASP A 57 -6.23 15.64 3.98
C ASP A 57 -5.62 17.03 3.78
N LEU A 58 -5.94 17.65 2.65
CA LEU A 58 -5.65 19.04 2.40
C LEU A 58 -6.43 19.79 3.47
N ILE A 59 -5.80 20.03 4.62
CA ILE A 59 -6.18 21.14 5.47
C ILE A 59 -5.92 22.35 4.59
N GLN A 60 -6.95 22.77 3.85
CA GLN A 60 -7.01 24.08 3.26
C GLN A 60 -6.93 25.02 4.47
N SER A 61 -5.72 25.51 4.76
CA SER A 61 -5.53 26.65 5.64
C SER A 61 -6.21 27.82 4.96
N THR A 62 -7.50 27.98 5.20
CA THR A 62 -8.22 29.21 4.90
C THR A 62 -7.70 30.24 5.89
N ASN A 63 -6.79 31.09 5.40
CA ASN A 63 -6.47 32.38 6.02
C ASN A 63 -7.69 33.30 5.97
#